data_AF-A0A836YX78-F1
#
_entry.id   AF-A0A836YX78-F1
#
_cell.length_a   1.000
_cell.length_b   1.000
_cell.length_c   1.000
_cell.angle_alpha   90.00
_cell.angle_beta   90.00
_cell.angle_gamma   90.00
#
_symmetry.space_group_name_H-M   'P 1'
#
loop_
_entity.id
_entity.type
_entity.pdbx_description
1 polymer ?
#
loop_
_entity_poly.entity_id
_entity_poly.type
_entity_poly.pdbx_seq_one_letter_code
_entity_poly.pdbx_strand_id
1 'polypeptide(L)' 'MNEKQLHALAAEFAKNLKTPEDLNQFSRMLKKITVEAALNGELTDHLGYEKHQPRK' A
#
# COMPACT_ATOMS: atom_id res chain seq x y z
N MET A 1 -5.58 -11.45 5.03
CA MET A 1 -6.88 -11.05 4.46
C MET A 1 -7.66 -12.29 4.10
N ASN A 2 -8.95 -12.33 4.40
CA ASN A 2 -9.84 -13.44 4.03
C ASN A 2 -10.64 -13.10 2.76
N GLU A 3 -11.22 -14.11 2.11
CA GLU A 3 -11.99 -13.96 0.86
C GLU A 3 -13.12 -12.92 0.95
N LYS A 4 -13.86 -12.90 2.05
CA LYS A 4 -14.91 -11.88 2.29
C LYS A 4 -14.36 -10.45 2.28
N GLN A 5 -13.16 -10.25 2.83
CA GLN A 5 -12.52 -8.93 2.87
C GLN A 5 -12.05 -8.52 1.47
N LEU A 6 -11.55 -9.47 0.68
CA LEU A 6 -11.16 -9.25 -0.71
C LEU A 6 -12.36 -8.84 -1.58
N HIS A 7 -13.50 -9.51 -1.43
CA HIS A 7 -14.73 -9.14 -2.15
C HIS A 7 -15.24 -7.75 -1.77
N ALA A 8 -15.19 -7.37 -0.49
CA ALA A 8 -15.58 -6.04 -0.04
C ALA A 8 -14.66 -4.95 -0.65
N LEU A 9 -13.36 -5.19 -0.69
CA LEU A 9 -12.39 -4.30 -1.34
C LEU A 9 -12.64 -4.19 -2.85
N ALA A 10 -12.88 -5.30 -3.53
CA ALA A 10 -13.19 -5.30 -4.95
C ALA A 10 -14.46 -4.48 -5.26
N ALA A 11 -15.50 -4.59 -4.41
CA ALA A 11 -16.72 -3.79 -4.55
C ALA A 11 -16.48 -2.29 -4.36
N GLU A 12 -15.63 -1.90 -3.41
CA GLU A 12 -15.25 -0.48 -3.21
C GLU A 12 -14.44 0.05 -4.40
N PHE A 13 -13.50 -0.74 -4.94
CA PHE A 13 -12.71 -0.33 -6.10
C PHE A 13 -13.55 -0.21 -7.37
N ALA A 14 -14.53 -1.10 -7.57
CA ALA A 14 -15.44 -1.05 -8.73
C ALA A 14 -16.28 0.24 -8.80
N LYS A 15 -16.47 0.95 -7.69
CA LYS A 15 -17.16 2.27 -7.67
C LYS A 15 -16.34 3.37 -8.35
N ASN A 16 -15.01 3.25 -8.32
CA ASN A 16 -14.08 4.30 -8.75
C ASN A 16 -13.30 3.94 -10.01
N LEU A 17 -13.01 2.65 -10.24
CA LEU A 17 -12.27 2.16 -11.41
C LEU A 17 -13.26 1.76 -12.50
N LYS A 18 -13.44 2.62 -13.52
CA LYS A 18 -14.45 2.44 -14.57
C LYS A 18 -13.84 1.89 -15.86
N THR A 19 -12.54 2.09 -16.05
CA THR A 19 -11.82 1.71 -17.27
C THR A 19 -10.64 0.79 -16.96
N PRO A 20 -10.14 0.04 -17.96
CA PRO A 20 -8.89 -0.71 -17.83
C PRO A 20 -7.68 0.20 -17.52
N GLU A 21 -7.72 1.45 -17.96
CA GLU A 21 -6.66 2.42 -17.71
C GLU A 21 -6.61 2.84 -16.23
N ASP A 22 -7.78 3.09 -15.61
CA ASP A 22 -7.89 3.35 -14.17
C ASP A 22 -7.29 2.21 -13.35
N LEU A 23 -7.57 0.96 -13.75
CA LEU A 23 -7.04 -0.24 -13.09
C LEU A 23 -5.51 -0.32 -13.21
N ASN A 24 -4.97 -0.03 -14.40
CA ASN A 24 -3.52 -0.01 -14.63
C ASN A 24 -2.84 1.08 -13.78
N GLN A 25 -3.41 2.28 -13.71
CA GLN A 25 -2.89 3.36 -12.88
C GLN A 25 -2.95 2.99 -11.39
N PHE A 26 -4.07 2.43 -10.93
CA PHE A 26 -4.23 1.97 -9.56
C PHE A 26 -3.20 0.89 -9.19
N SER A 27 -3.00 -0.11 -10.05
CA SER A 27 -2.01 -1.18 -9.85
C SER A 27 -0.59 -0.63 -9.71
N ARG A 28 -0.21 0.38 -10.51
CA ARG A 28 1.08 1.06 -10.40
C ARG A 28 1.23 1.79 -9.07
N MET A 29 0.21 2.52 -8.63
CA MET A 29 0.23 3.24 -7.35
C MET A 29 0.30 2.26 -6.17
N LEU A 30 -0.52 1.22 -6.18
CA LEU A 30 -0.53 0.19 -5.14
C LEU A 30 0.83 -0.49 -5.01
N LYS A 31 1.47 -0.83 -6.13
CA LYS A 31 2.83 -1.37 -6.16
C LYS A 31 3.84 -0.43 -5.52
N LYS A 32 3.82 0.86 -5.90
CA LYS A 32 4.73 1.87 -5.35
C LYS A 32 4.59 1.98 -3.83
N ILE A 33 3.37 2.17 -3.33
CA ILE A 33 3.09 2.33 -1.89
C ILE A 33 3.53 1.08 -1.11
N THR A 34 3.27 -0.11 -1.64
CA THR A 34 3.65 -1.36 -0.99
C THR A 34 5.16 -1.51 -0.88
N VAL A 35 5.90 -1.18 -1.95
CA VAL A 35 7.37 -1.22 -1.95
C VAL A 35 7.94 -0.16 -1.01
N GLU A 36 7.44 1.07 -1.04
CA GLU A 36 7.87 2.14 -0.13
C GLU A 36 7.62 1.77 1.34
N ALA A 37 6.49 1.15 1.65
CA ALA A 37 6.18 0.67 3.00
C ALA A 37 7.13 -0.47 3.44
N ALA A 38 7.40 -1.43 2.57
CA ALA A 38 8.36 -2.50 2.85
C ALA A 38 9.76 -1.95 3.14
N LEU A 39 10.27 -1.09 2.25
CA LEU A 39 11.59 -0.47 2.40
C LEU A 39 11.69 0.41 3.64
N ASN A 40 10.64 1.16 4.00
CA ASN A 40 10.62 1.96 5.23
C ASN A 40 10.61 1.08 6.50
N GLY A 41 9.92 -0.06 6.45
CA GLY A 41 9.94 -1.05 7.52
C GLY A 41 11.33 -1.66 7.71
N GLU A 42 11.95 -2.11 6.61
CA GLU A 42 13.33 -2.62 6.62
C GLU A 42 14.31 -1.55 7.13
N LEU A 43 14.19 -0.30 6.66
CA LEU A 43 15.05 0.79 7.10
C LEU A 43 14.89 1.09 8.60
N THR A 44 13.67 1.00 9.13
CA THR A 44 13.41 1.18 10.58
C THR A 44 14.04 0.05 11.40
N ASP A 45 13.92 -1.19 10.94
CA ASP A 45 14.54 -2.37 11.57
C ASP A 45 16.07 -2.25 11.58
N HIS A 46 16.65 -1.86 10.44
CA HIS A 46 18.10 -1.67 10.30
C HIS A 46 18.65 -0.52 11.16
N LEU A 47 17.93 0.59 11.27
CA LEU A 47 18.39 1.76 12.03
C LEU A 47 18.09 1.64 13.53
N GLY A 48 17.13 0.80 13.92
CA GLY A 48 16.69 0.65 15.31
C GLY A 48 15.91 1.85 15.85
N TYR A 49 15.51 2.79 14.97
CA TYR A 49 14.69 3.94 15.31
C TYR A 49 13.82 4.37 14.13
N GLU A 50 12.65 4.91 14.41
CA GLU A 50 11.72 5.38 13.37
C GLU A 50 12.15 6.71 12.76
N LYS A 51 11.70 6.97 11.54
CA LYS A 51 11.93 8.25 10.87
C LYS A 51 11.36 9.40 11.72
N HIS A 52 12.22 10.37 12.04
CA HIS A 52 11.94 11.52 12.91
C HIS A 52 11.75 11.19 14.40
N GLN A 53 12.20 10.02 14.87
CA GLN A 53 12.21 9.75 16.29
C GLN A 53 13.17 10.74 17.01
N PRO A 54 12.70 11.52 18.00
CA PRO A 54 13.55 12.45 18.72
C PRO A 54 14.62 11.67 19.48
N ARG A 55 15.89 12.07 19.34
CA ARG A 55 16.99 11.53 20.13
C ARG A 55 16.74 11.88 21.60
N LYS A 56 16.69 10.87 22.46
CA LYS A 56 16.69 11.06 23.91
C LYS A 56 18.01 11.62 24.40
#